data_AF-A0A7J8U109-F1
#
_entry.id   AF-A0A7J8U109-F1
#
_cell.length_a   1.000
_cell.length_b   1.000
_cell.length_c   1.000
_cell.angle_alpha   90.00
_cell.angle_beta   90.00
_cell.angle_gamma   90.00
#
_symmetry.space_group_name_H-M   'P 1'
#
loop_
_entity.id
_entity.type
_entity.pdbx_description
1 polymer ?
#
loop_
_entity_poly.entity_id
_entity_poly.type
_entity_poly.pdbx_seq_one_letter_code
_entity_poly.pdbx_strand_id
1 'polypeptide(L)'
;MCREDAFRLADKMKKITVAEILESMGVSVTPFAVHNGDICSIYKLKMRLGKPGRYLKNSDITVTDCQHILEVVFLRELEDAIQNHLVLLSRISGIKNFMPDSRPNASSETDEDVPESRSHETENDDDTDDEGRAEDLGLDAQKQKQQATDEMDYEDGSEEEQNEGASLAGLESENDMSEDENGTIENNVIGSDNEKDDIFHGSPNAEDGSKLKSREGNTRAEPKRKKMRGKFIRKETDRAIFSATKGLVFEVHFKFVNEPHILLAQIAEKTAKKVYIQSFGKIDQCRVTDCSENQVFYYGEDPKQRKSPSGKANIPALHTAGVDFSAFWKMEGHLDVRYLYSNNIHAMLNTYGVEAARETIISEISNVFTSYGIGVNIRHLTLIADFMTHSGRYRPMSRLGSIAECISPFSKMSFETASKFIVDAAKHGLVDNLETPSSRICLGLPVKMGTGSFGLMQKVEI
;
A
#
# COMPACT_ATOMS: atom_id res chain seq x y z
N MET A 1 -26.79 -14.46 -9.09
CA MET A 1 -26.44 -13.39 -10.04
C MET A 1 -26.13 -14.04 -11.39
N CYS A 2 -26.68 -13.54 -12.50
CA CYS A 2 -26.36 -14.07 -13.83
C CYS A 2 -24.96 -13.62 -14.28
N ARG A 3 -24.33 -14.34 -15.22
CA ARG A 3 -22.98 -14.00 -15.70
C ARG A 3 -22.89 -12.58 -16.29
N GLU A 4 -23.96 -12.12 -16.94
CA GLU A 4 -24.09 -10.77 -17.49
C GLU A 4 -24.08 -9.68 -16.41
N ASP A 5 -24.75 -9.93 -15.27
CA ASP A 5 -24.76 -9.01 -14.14
C ASP A 5 -23.36 -8.93 -13.48
N ALA A 6 -22.63 -10.05 -13.44
CA ALA A 6 -21.25 -10.08 -12.97
C ALA A 6 -20.33 -9.21 -13.84
N PHE A 7 -20.48 -9.27 -15.17
CA PHE A 7 -19.71 -8.43 -16.09
C PHE A 7 -20.02 -6.93 -15.91
N ARG A 8 -21.30 -6.58 -15.75
CA ARG A 8 -21.69 -5.19 -15.46
C ARG A 8 -21.07 -4.69 -14.15
N LEU A 9 -21.05 -5.54 -13.12
CA LEU A 9 -20.47 -5.20 -11.83
C LEU A 9 -18.94 -5.08 -11.91
N ALA A 10 -18.26 -5.96 -12.65
CA ALA A 10 -16.82 -5.89 -12.88
C ALA A 10 -16.43 -4.60 -13.63
N ASP A 11 -17.17 -4.25 -14.69
CA ASP A 11 -16.97 -2.99 -15.42
C ASP A 11 -17.21 -1.76 -14.55
N LYS A 12 -18.12 -1.84 -13.58
CA LYS A 12 -18.36 -0.78 -12.59
C LYS A 12 -17.24 -0.64 -11.56
N MET A 13 -16.51 -1.71 -11.25
CA MET A 13 -15.39 -1.68 -10.30
C MET A 13 -14.05 -1.36 -10.95
N LYS A 14 -13.95 -1.46 -12.28
CA LYS A 14 -12.71 -1.18 -13.01
C LYS A 14 -12.28 0.28 -12.82
N LYS A 15 -11.01 0.50 -12.46
CA LYS A 15 -10.43 1.85 -12.51
C LYS A 15 -10.27 2.28 -13.95
N ILE A 16 -10.70 3.50 -14.23
CA ILE A 16 -10.55 4.14 -15.54
C ILE A 16 -9.81 5.45 -15.31
N THR A 17 -8.62 5.55 -15.89
CA THR A 17 -7.81 6.79 -15.85
C THR A 17 -8.18 7.72 -16.99
N VAL A 18 -7.80 8.99 -16.87
CA VAL A 18 -7.94 9.95 -17.97
C VAL A 18 -7.14 9.50 -19.20
N ALA A 19 -5.98 8.86 -19.02
CA ALA A 19 -5.18 8.32 -20.12
C ALA A 19 -5.93 7.28 -20.97
N GLU A 20 -6.71 6.39 -20.36
CA GLU A 20 -7.41 5.30 -21.07
C GLU A 20 -8.56 5.77 -21.95
N ILE A 21 -9.14 6.94 -21.66
CA ILE A 21 -10.24 7.51 -22.44
C ILE A 21 -9.76 8.46 -23.54
N LEU A 22 -8.48 8.85 -23.54
CA LEU A 22 -7.93 9.78 -24.51
C LEU A 22 -7.64 9.10 -25.84
N GLU A 23 -8.07 9.73 -26.92
CA GLU A 23 -7.72 9.34 -28.29
C GLU A 23 -6.48 10.09 -28.77
N SER A 24 -6.37 11.38 -28.43
CA SER A 24 -5.20 12.19 -28.77
C SER A 24 -5.03 13.34 -27.78
N MET A 25 -3.77 13.71 -27.55
CA MET A 25 -3.38 14.87 -26.76
C MET A 25 -2.35 15.67 -27.54
N GLY A 26 -2.62 16.94 -27.77
CA GLY A 26 -1.74 17.86 -28.49
C GLY A 26 -1.48 19.10 -27.66
N VAL A 27 -0.22 19.54 -27.64
CA VAL A 27 0.19 20.82 -27.04
C VAL A 27 0.70 21.71 -28.16
N SER A 28 0.14 22.91 -28.29
CA SER A 28 0.71 23.95 -29.15
C SER A 28 1.22 25.11 -28.28
N VAL A 29 2.42 25.60 -28.60
CA VAL A 29 3.06 26.67 -27.86
C VAL A 29 3.07 27.92 -28.74
N THR A 30 2.56 29.01 -28.19
CA THR A 30 2.64 30.35 -28.78
C THR A 30 3.65 31.15 -27.95
N PRO A 31 4.92 31.26 -28.39
CA PRO A 31 6.02 31.75 -27.56
C PRO A 31 5.96 33.26 -27.28
N PHE A 32 5.35 34.04 -28.18
CA PHE A 32 5.22 35.49 -28.06
C PHE A 32 3.75 35.89 -28.14
N ALA A 33 3.11 36.06 -26.99
CA ALA A 33 1.77 36.61 -26.88
C ALA A 33 1.77 37.79 -25.89
N VAL A 34 1.10 38.89 -26.26
CA VAL A 34 0.88 40.02 -25.36
C VAL A 34 -0.45 39.80 -24.66
N HIS A 35 -0.42 39.53 -23.35
CA HIS A 35 -1.64 39.33 -22.57
C HIS A 35 -1.60 40.17 -21.29
N ASN A 36 -2.47 41.18 -21.21
CA ASN A 36 -2.53 42.20 -20.16
C ASN A 36 -1.25 43.06 -20.04
N GLY A 37 -0.56 43.31 -21.17
CA GLY A 37 0.64 44.17 -21.21
C GLY A 37 1.98 43.44 -21.06
N ASP A 38 1.97 42.19 -20.59
CA ASP A 38 3.18 41.37 -20.45
C ASP A 38 3.44 40.48 -21.67
N ILE A 39 4.71 40.30 -22.02
CA ILE A 39 5.15 39.27 -22.97
C ILE A 39 5.10 37.93 -22.26
N CYS A 40 4.26 37.01 -22.76
CA CYS A 40 4.07 35.69 -22.17
C CYS A 40 4.08 34.59 -23.24
N SER A 41 4.45 33.39 -22.81
CA SER A 41 4.28 32.18 -23.60
C SER A 41 2.94 31.54 -23.23
N ILE A 42 2.09 31.31 -24.23
CA ILE A 42 0.79 30.64 -24.03
C ILE A 42 0.91 29.21 -24.53
N TYR A 43 0.66 28.26 -23.62
CA TYR A 43 0.61 26.84 -23.93
C TYR A 43 -0.84 26.41 -24.05
N LYS A 44 -1.22 25.88 -25.20
CA LYS A 44 -2.57 25.39 -25.49
C LYS A 44 -2.56 23.88 -25.47
N LEU A 45 -3.15 23.31 -24.43
CA LEU A 45 -3.38 21.87 -24.30
C LEU A 45 -4.75 21.54 -24.90
N LYS A 46 -4.77 20.66 -25.89
CA LYS A 46 -5.98 20.15 -26.52
C LYS A 46 -6.03 18.64 -26.40
N MET A 47 -7.07 18.14 -25.73
CA MET A 47 -7.29 16.74 -25.45
C MET A 47 -8.58 16.30 -26.15
N ARG A 48 -8.53 15.20 -26.91
CA ARG A 48 -9.69 14.59 -27.56
C ARG A 48 -10.00 13.25 -26.90
N LEU A 49 -11.20 13.14 -26.35
CA LEU A 49 -11.73 11.91 -25.78
C LEU A 49 -12.19 10.98 -26.91
N GLY A 50 -12.00 9.67 -26.72
CA GLY A 50 -12.48 8.65 -27.66
C GLY A 50 -14.01 8.57 -27.72
N LYS A 51 -14.54 7.67 -28.56
CA LYS A 51 -15.99 7.45 -28.64
C LYS A 51 -16.54 6.75 -27.38
N PRO A 52 -17.66 7.22 -26.80
CA PRO A 52 -18.24 6.69 -25.56
C PRO A 52 -18.42 5.17 -25.53
N GLY A 53 -18.84 4.57 -26.66
CA GLY A 53 -19.10 3.13 -26.75
C GLY A 53 -17.89 2.21 -26.60
N ARG A 54 -16.65 2.74 -26.51
CA ARG A 54 -15.44 1.94 -26.31
C ARG A 54 -15.02 1.79 -24.84
N TYR A 55 -15.38 2.76 -23.98
CA TYR A 55 -14.97 2.80 -22.56
C TYR A 55 -16.14 2.93 -21.57
N LEU A 56 -17.38 3.15 -22.04
CA LEU A 56 -18.59 3.29 -21.20
C LEU A 56 -19.65 2.19 -21.39
N LYS A 57 -19.29 1.01 -21.90
CA LYS A 57 -20.30 -0.01 -22.28
C LYS A 57 -21.24 -0.41 -21.14
N ASN A 58 -20.76 -0.43 -19.89
CA ASN A 58 -21.53 -0.81 -18.70
C ASN A 58 -21.23 0.06 -17.47
N SER A 59 -20.54 1.19 -17.61
CA SER A 59 -20.23 2.08 -16.48
C SER A 59 -21.28 3.18 -16.33
N ASP A 60 -21.60 3.52 -15.07
CA ASP A 60 -22.57 4.57 -14.71
C ASP A 60 -22.08 6.00 -15.02
N ILE A 61 -21.02 6.16 -15.81
CA ILE A 61 -20.34 7.44 -16.06
C ILE A 61 -20.92 8.10 -17.30
N THR A 62 -21.42 9.31 -17.11
CA THR A 62 -21.91 10.12 -18.21
C THR A 62 -20.79 10.96 -18.80
N VAL A 63 -20.95 11.38 -20.06
CA VAL A 63 -20.02 12.33 -20.70
C VAL A 63 -19.90 13.61 -19.87
N THR A 64 -20.97 14.04 -19.21
CA THR A 64 -20.96 15.22 -18.33
C THR A 64 -20.12 15.03 -17.07
N ASP A 65 -20.03 13.82 -16.52
CA ASP A 65 -19.18 13.53 -15.37
C ASP A 65 -17.70 13.55 -15.79
N CYS A 66 -17.36 13.01 -16.96
CA CYS A 66 -16.01 13.11 -17.52
C CYS A 66 -15.59 14.57 -17.73
N GLN A 67 -16.49 15.41 -18.28
CA GLN A 67 -16.21 16.84 -18.46
C GLN A 67 -15.93 17.52 -17.13
N HIS A 68 -16.74 17.24 -16.10
CA HIS A 68 -16.53 17.80 -14.77
C HIS A 68 -15.19 17.39 -14.15
N ILE A 69 -14.83 16.11 -14.27
CA ILE A 69 -13.57 15.58 -13.75
C ILE A 69 -12.37 16.22 -14.47
N LEU A 70 -12.47 16.42 -15.79
CA LEU A 70 -11.43 17.09 -16.57
C LEU A 70 -11.27 18.57 -16.18
N GLU A 71 -12.38 19.29 -16.04
CA GLU A 71 -12.38 20.72 -15.69
C GLU A 71 -11.96 20.98 -14.24
N VAL A 72 -12.28 20.07 -13.32
CA VAL A 72 -12.04 20.29 -11.89
C VAL A 72 -10.84 19.53 -11.37
N VAL A 73 -10.87 18.20 -11.45
CA VAL A 73 -9.89 17.33 -10.79
C VAL A 73 -8.59 17.27 -11.60
N PHE A 74 -8.70 16.98 -12.90
CA PHE A 74 -7.54 16.89 -13.78
C PHE A 74 -6.82 18.23 -13.91
N LEU A 75 -7.57 19.33 -14.12
CA LEU A 75 -6.98 20.66 -14.23
C LEU A 75 -6.22 21.04 -12.95
N ARG A 76 -6.75 20.71 -11.78
CA ARG A 76 -6.12 21.00 -10.49
C ARG A 76 -4.83 20.22 -10.30
N GLU A 77 -4.87 18.90 -10.53
CA GLU A 77 -3.68 18.06 -10.48
C GLU A 77 -2.63 18.46 -11.53
N LEU A 78 -3.07 18.96 -12.68
CA LEU A 78 -2.18 19.45 -13.74
C LEU A 78 -1.48 20.75 -13.33
N GLU A 79 -2.20 21.71 -12.77
CA GLU A 79 -1.62 22.95 -12.22
C GLU A 79 -0.60 22.65 -11.12
N ASP A 80 -0.96 21.76 -10.18
CA ASP A 80 -0.05 21.36 -9.10
C ASP A 80 1.19 20.64 -9.65
N ALA A 81 1.03 19.79 -10.68
CA ALA A 81 2.16 19.13 -11.35
C ALA A 81 3.07 20.12 -12.09
N ILE A 82 2.50 21.14 -12.76
CA ILE A 82 3.26 22.22 -13.40
C ILE A 82 4.04 23.01 -12.35
N GLN A 83 3.40 23.39 -11.25
CA GLN A 83 4.05 24.13 -10.18
C GLN A 83 5.20 23.34 -9.55
N ASN A 84 4.99 22.05 -9.25
CA ASN A 84 6.04 21.19 -8.71
C ASN A 84 7.22 21.05 -9.68
N HIS A 85 6.95 20.90 -10.98
CA HIS A 85 7.98 20.82 -11.99
C HIS A 85 8.78 22.14 -12.11
N LEU A 86 8.12 23.29 -11.95
CA LEU A 86 8.80 24.59 -11.97
C LEU A 86 9.64 24.82 -10.71
N VAL A 87 9.15 24.43 -9.53
CA VAL A 87 9.95 24.46 -8.29
C VAL A 87 11.16 23.52 -8.38
N LEU A 88 11.01 22.37 -9.02
CA LEU A 88 12.13 21.47 -9.29
C LEU A 88 13.15 22.13 -10.23
N LEU A 89 12.68 22.76 -11.31
CA LEU A 89 13.55 23.49 -12.22
C LEU A 89 14.28 24.64 -11.52
N SER A 90 13.62 25.42 -10.66
CA SER A 90 14.27 26.50 -9.92
C SER A 90 15.33 26.02 -8.94
N ARG A 91 15.17 24.82 -8.36
CA ARG A 91 16.18 24.20 -7.49
C ARG A 91 17.40 23.71 -8.27
N ILE A 92 17.18 23.20 -9.48
CA ILE A 92 18.25 22.70 -10.36
C ILE A 92 18.99 23.88 -11.04
N SER A 93 18.25 24.89 -11.47
CA SER A 93 18.79 26.12 -12.06
C SER A 93 19.11 27.14 -10.97
N GLY A 94 20.10 26.85 -10.12
CA GLY A 94 20.47 27.60 -8.91
C GLY A 94 20.77 29.11 -9.02
N ILE A 95 20.31 29.82 -10.06
CA ILE A 95 20.36 31.29 -10.17
C ILE A 95 19.09 31.77 -10.91
N LYS A 96 18.01 32.01 -10.16
CA LYS A 96 16.98 33.07 -10.31
C LYS A 96 15.68 32.66 -9.60
N ASN A 97 15.39 33.32 -8.48
CA ASN A 97 14.09 33.27 -7.82
C ASN A 97 13.04 33.90 -8.77
N PHE A 98 12.05 33.13 -9.20
CA PHE A 98 10.92 33.59 -10.05
C PHE A 98 9.58 33.64 -9.30
N MET A 99 9.57 33.67 -7.97
CA MET A 99 8.36 33.83 -7.16
C MET A 99 8.44 35.14 -6.36
N PRO A 100 7.33 35.87 -6.15
CA PRO A 100 7.32 37.04 -5.27
C PRO A 100 7.45 36.60 -3.81
N ASP A 101 8.39 37.21 -3.10
CA ASP A 101 8.84 36.82 -1.76
C ASP A 101 7.73 36.79 -0.70
N SER A 102 7.65 35.68 0.03
CA SER A 102 7.38 35.70 1.47
C SER A 102 8.71 35.44 2.19
N ARG A 103 9.17 36.45 2.93
CA ARG A 103 10.50 36.50 3.56
C ARG A 103 10.68 35.43 4.64
N PRO A 104 11.85 34.78 4.71
CA PRO A 104 12.41 34.30 5.97
C PRO A 104 13.61 35.17 6.39
N ASN A 105 13.63 35.53 7.68
CA ASN A 105 14.77 36.22 8.29
C ASN A 105 15.98 35.29 8.38
N ALA A 106 17.12 35.79 7.92
CA ALA A 106 18.43 35.20 8.15
C ALA A 106 19.17 35.94 9.27
N SER A 107 19.85 35.16 10.13
CA SER A 107 21.02 35.52 10.91
C SER A 107 21.71 34.19 11.24
N SER A 108 23.01 33.97 11.10
CA SER A 108 24.15 34.77 10.67
C SER A 108 25.27 33.78 10.32
N GLU A 109 26.09 34.16 9.37
CA GLU A 109 27.30 33.48 8.91
C GLU A 109 28.39 33.42 10.00
N THR A 110 29.19 32.37 9.95
CA THR A 110 30.65 32.48 10.14
C THR A 110 31.34 31.53 9.17
N ASP A 111 31.99 32.13 8.18
CA ASP A 111 33.02 31.56 7.31
C ASP A 111 34.20 31.02 8.12
N GLU A 112 34.80 29.91 7.68
CA GLU A 112 36.24 29.85 7.41
C GLU A 112 36.53 28.81 6.30
N ASP A 113 37.27 29.29 5.31
CA ASP A 113 37.78 28.67 4.08
C ASP A 113 39.31 28.92 4.18
N VAL A 114 40.27 28.01 3.96
CA VAL A 114 40.88 27.48 2.71
C VAL A 114 42.10 26.55 3.11
N PRO A 115 42.98 25.98 2.23
CA PRO A 115 42.95 24.62 1.59
C PRO A 115 44.21 23.72 1.78
N GLU A 116 44.20 22.59 1.03
CA GLU A 116 45.32 21.78 0.47
C GLU A 116 46.11 20.79 1.35
N SER A 117 46.09 19.50 0.99
CA SER A 117 47.23 18.78 0.38
C SER A 117 47.02 17.25 0.22
N ARG A 118 47.63 16.70 -0.83
CA ARG A 118 47.75 15.28 -1.21
C ARG A 118 48.84 14.55 -0.41
N SER A 119 48.61 13.28 -0.08
CA SER A 119 49.60 12.17 0.00
C SER A 119 48.81 10.87 0.25
N HIS A 120 48.77 9.83 -0.60
CA HIS A 120 49.85 8.91 -1.05
C HIS A 120 50.63 8.27 0.10
N GLU A 121 50.20 7.08 0.53
CA GLU A 121 51.01 6.03 1.20
C GLU A 121 50.38 4.67 0.78
N THR A 122 50.96 3.96 -0.18
CA THR A 122 51.93 2.83 -0.04
C THR A 122 51.34 1.59 0.63
N GLU A 123 50.80 0.69 -0.19
CA GLU A 123 50.76 -0.74 0.11
C GLU A 123 52.10 -1.34 -0.33
N ASN A 124 52.80 -1.98 0.61
CA ASN A 124 53.99 -2.76 0.34
C ASN A 124 53.57 -4.14 -0.19
N ASP A 125 54.08 -4.47 -1.37
CA ASP A 125 54.33 -5.84 -1.81
C ASP A 125 55.26 -6.54 -0.82
N ASP A 126 54.93 -7.78 -0.47
CA ASP A 126 55.94 -8.84 -0.44
C ASP A 126 55.30 -10.13 -0.95
N ASP A 127 55.74 -10.52 -2.14
CA ASP A 127 55.39 -11.72 -2.89
C ASP A 127 55.82 -12.99 -2.14
N THR A 128 54.96 -14.01 -2.12
CA THR A 128 55.43 -15.36 -2.46
C THR A 128 54.43 -16.04 -3.38
N ASP A 129 54.90 -16.14 -4.62
CA ASP A 129 54.51 -17.01 -5.73
C ASP A 129 53.78 -18.33 -5.34
N ASP A 130 52.60 -18.55 -5.91
CA ASP A 130 52.29 -19.83 -6.55
C ASP A 130 51.29 -19.63 -7.70
N GLU A 131 51.84 -19.34 -8.89
CA GLU A 131 51.16 -19.41 -10.18
C GLU A 131 50.80 -20.86 -10.49
N GLY A 132 49.57 -21.26 -10.14
CA GLY A 132 49.02 -22.58 -10.39
C GLY A 132 47.63 -22.53 -11.00
N ARG A 133 47.56 -22.24 -12.30
CA ARG A 133 46.46 -22.56 -13.25
C ARG A 133 45.03 -22.44 -12.69
N ALA A 134 44.31 -21.44 -13.18
CA ALA A 134 42.85 -21.51 -13.29
C ALA A 134 42.45 -22.68 -14.22
N GLU A 135 42.38 -23.89 -13.67
CA GLU A 135 41.57 -24.95 -14.26
C GLU A 135 40.11 -24.58 -14.02
N ASP A 136 39.37 -24.46 -15.12
CA ASP A 136 37.91 -24.43 -15.19
C ASP A 136 37.38 -25.73 -14.56
N LEU A 137 37.37 -25.75 -13.24
CA LEU A 137 36.79 -26.81 -12.44
C LEU A 137 35.29 -26.61 -12.51
N GLY A 138 34.68 -27.21 -13.54
CA GLY A 138 33.25 -27.21 -13.74
C GLY A 138 32.47 -27.62 -12.48
N LEU A 139 31.17 -27.34 -12.48
CA LEU A 139 30.22 -27.50 -11.36
C LEU A 139 30.38 -28.82 -10.56
N ASP A 140 30.88 -29.88 -11.18
CA ASP A 140 31.16 -31.19 -10.55
C ASP A 140 32.29 -31.16 -9.51
N ALA A 141 33.33 -30.35 -9.69
CA ALA A 141 34.44 -30.23 -8.74
C ALA A 141 34.03 -29.45 -7.48
N GLN A 142 33.18 -28.44 -7.64
CA GLN A 142 32.60 -27.67 -6.53
C GLN A 142 31.63 -28.54 -5.72
N LYS A 143 30.86 -29.39 -6.40
CA LYS A 143 29.99 -30.40 -5.78
C LYS A 143 30.76 -31.50 -5.04
N GLN A 144 31.92 -31.94 -5.54
CA GLN A 144 32.80 -32.87 -4.83
C GLN A 144 33.42 -32.24 -3.58
N LYS A 145 33.77 -30.95 -3.63
CA LYS A 145 34.29 -30.22 -2.46
C LYS A 145 33.22 -30.07 -1.38
N GLN A 146 31.97 -29.74 -1.76
CA GLN A 146 30.81 -29.75 -0.85
C GLN A 146 30.42 -31.14 -0.33
N GLN A 147 30.76 -32.23 -1.02
CA GLN A 147 30.56 -33.59 -0.51
C GLN A 147 31.67 -34.04 0.45
N ALA A 148 32.85 -33.42 0.39
CA ALA A 148 33.99 -33.72 1.24
C ALA A 148 33.94 -32.97 2.58
N THR A 149 33.34 -31.78 2.61
CA THR A 149 32.96 -31.06 3.81
C THR A 149 31.50 -31.35 4.11
N ASP A 150 31.16 -31.98 5.23
CA ASP A 150 29.76 -32.26 5.65
C ASP A 150 28.99 -30.97 6.06
N GLU A 151 29.40 -29.82 5.50
CA GLU A 151 28.89 -28.47 5.74
C GLU A 151 27.85 -28.15 4.67
N MET A 152 26.60 -28.54 4.96
CA MET A 152 25.43 -28.03 4.26
C MET A 152 24.94 -26.78 5.01
N ASP A 153 25.64 -25.67 4.84
CA ASP A 153 25.09 -24.38 5.24
C ASP A 153 23.88 -24.07 4.34
N TYR A 154 22.80 -23.54 4.93
CA TYR A 154 21.68 -23.03 4.16
C TYR A 154 22.23 -21.96 3.21
N GLU A 155 21.99 -22.10 1.90
CA GLU A 155 22.45 -21.12 0.91
C GLU A 155 22.00 -19.72 1.36
N ASP A 156 22.96 -18.81 1.54
CA ASP A 156 22.68 -17.41 1.81
C ASP A 156 21.88 -16.88 0.62
N GLY A 157 20.59 -16.67 0.84
CA GLY A 157 19.65 -16.34 -0.22
C GLY A 157 20.11 -15.08 -0.92
N SER A 158 20.63 -15.22 -2.14
CA SER A 158 20.94 -14.10 -3.04
C SER A 158 19.68 -13.41 -3.59
N GLU A 159 18.59 -13.41 -2.81
CA GLU A 159 17.41 -12.65 -3.13
C GLU A 159 17.57 -11.25 -2.57
N GLU A 160 17.52 -10.25 -3.44
CA GLU A 160 17.34 -8.83 -3.11
C GLU A 160 15.96 -8.61 -2.46
N GLU A 161 15.64 -9.30 -1.37
CA GLU A 161 14.63 -8.82 -0.44
C GLU A 161 15.22 -7.57 0.21
N GLN A 162 14.94 -6.41 -0.41
CA GLN A 162 15.25 -5.11 0.17
C GLN A 162 14.65 -5.09 1.57
N ASN A 163 15.52 -5.22 2.57
CA ASN A 163 15.22 -5.08 3.97
C ASN A 163 14.93 -3.60 4.24
N GLU A 164 13.82 -3.06 3.70
CA GLU A 164 13.40 -1.67 3.89
C GLU A 164 13.09 -1.36 5.37
N GLY A 165 13.01 -2.38 6.22
CA GLY A 165 12.89 -2.23 7.67
C GLY A 165 14.21 -1.93 8.41
N ALA A 166 15.38 -2.16 7.80
CA ALA A 166 16.66 -2.00 8.49
C ALA A 166 17.20 -0.56 8.47
N SER A 167 16.81 0.28 7.51
CA SER A 167 17.40 1.62 7.34
C SER A 167 16.63 2.75 8.03
N LEU A 168 15.38 2.52 8.47
CA LEU A 168 14.53 3.58 9.05
C LEU A 168 14.37 3.55 10.58
N ALA A 169 14.79 2.48 11.26
CA ALA A 169 14.62 2.31 12.71
C ALA A 169 15.84 2.77 13.54
N GLY A 170 16.76 3.54 12.94
CA GLY A 170 17.98 4.04 13.60
C GLY A 170 17.85 5.43 14.23
N LEU A 171 16.66 6.03 14.23
CA LEU A 171 16.39 7.34 14.82
C LEU A 171 15.11 7.28 15.66
N GLU A 172 15.15 6.53 16.76
CA GLU A 172 14.24 6.82 17.87
C GLU A 172 14.85 7.97 18.66
N SER A 173 14.25 9.16 18.54
CA SER A 173 14.58 10.28 19.43
C SER A 173 14.11 9.94 20.83
N GLU A 174 15.08 9.83 21.71
CA GLU A 174 14.93 9.83 23.16
C GLU A 174 14.27 11.16 23.56
N ASN A 175 13.02 11.12 24.07
CA ASN A 175 12.51 12.02 25.12
C ASN A 175 11.08 11.65 25.57
N ASP A 176 11.00 11.46 26.89
CA ASP A 176 9.89 11.60 27.83
C ASP A 176 8.64 10.70 27.73
N MET A 177 8.71 9.63 28.53
CA MET A 177 7.59 9.06 29.26
C MET A 177 7.21 10.01 30.41
N SER A 178 6.04 10.63 30.33
CA SER A 178 5.29 11.03 31.52
C SER A 178 3.86 10.52 31.40
N GLU A 179 3.44 9.80 32.43
CA GLU A 179 2.07 9.35 32.66
C GLU A 179 1.18 10.57 32.92
N ASP A 180 0.03 10.64 32.26
CA ASP A 180 -1.20 11.09 32.93
C ASP A 180 -2.45 10.62 32.17
N GLU A 181 -3.35 10.03 32.93
CA GLU A 181 -4.68 9.62 32.50
C GLU A 181 -5.60 10.85 32.29
N ASN A 182 -6.62 10.61 31.45
CA ASN A 182 -7.94 11.25 31.42
C ASN A 182 -8.11 12.44 30.46
N GLY A 183 -9.09 12.33 29.54
CA GLY A 183 -9.72 13.49 28.91
C GLY A 183 -9.83 13.46 27.38
N THR A 184 -10.94 12.88 26.92
CA THR A 184 -11.89 13.49 25.96
C THR A 184 -11.43 13.94 24.56
N ILE A 185 -12.13 13.35 23.59
CA ILE A 185 -12.30 13.72 22.19
C ILE A 185 -12.45 15.23 21.99
N GLU A 186 -11.60 15.85 21.17
CA GLU A 186 -11.89 17.13 20.53
C GLU A 186 -11.66 17.10 19.00
N ASN A 187 -12.77 17.31 18.30
CA ASN A 187 -12.84 17.66 16.89
C ASN A 187 -12.46 19.13 16.71
N ASN A 188 -11.44 19.43 15.91
CA ASN A 188 -11.17 20.81 15.50
C ASN A 188 -11.83 21.12 14.16
N VAL A 189 -13.05 21.68 14.23
CA VAL A 189 -13.66 22.48 13.18
C VAL A 189 -13.30 23.93 13.46
N ILE A 190 -12.53 24.54 12.58
CA ILE A 190 -12.29 25.99 12.57
C ILE A 190 -13.48 26.64 11.86
N GLY A 191 -14.23 27.46 12.61
CA GLY A 191 -15.25 28.36 12.10
C GLY A 191 -15.29 29.61 12.96
N SER A 192 -14.73 30.70 12.45
CA SER A 192 -15.05 32.06 12.88
C SER A 192 -16.32 32.47 12.14
N ASP A 193 -17.33 32.97 12.86
CA ASP A 193 -17.90 34.31 12.65
C ASP A 193 -19.14 34.56 13.53
N ASN A 194 -18.99 35.56 14.40
CA ASN A 194 -19.90 36.64 14.79
C ASN A 194 -21.40 36.37 15.06
N GLU A 195 -21.73 36.57 16.35
CA GLU A 195 -22.90 37.22 16.94
C GLU A 195 -24.00 37.75 16.00
N LYS A 196 -25.23 37.28 16.24
CA LYS A 196 -26.37 38.14 16.58
C LYS A 196 -27.51 37.35 17.22
N ASP A 197 -28.02 37.94 18.28
CA ASP A 197 -29.14 37.53 19.12
C ASP A 197 -30.41 37.19 18.33
N ASP A 198 -31.12 36.14 18.76
CA ASP A 198 -32.54 36.28 19.13
C ASP A 198 -33.01 35.04 19.91
N ILE A 199 -33.43 35.31 21.14
CA ILE A 199 -34.02 34.39 22.10
C ILE A 199 -35.52 34.26 21.79
N PHE A 200 -36.02 33.04 21.54
CA PHE A 200 -37.40 32.73 21.92
C PHE A 200 -37.58 31.25 22.31
N HIS A 201 -37.97 31.07 23.58
CA HIS A 201 -38.32 29.81 24.22
C HIS A 201 -39.67 29.26 23.71
N GLY A 202 -39.79 27.92 23.66
CA GLY A 202 -41.10 27.28 23.69
C GLY A 202 -41.13 25.83 23.18
N SER A 203 -40.86 24.88 24.07
CA SER A 203 -41.42 23.52 24.02
C SER A 203 -42.18 23.31 25.34
N PRO A 204 -42.97 22.23 25.53
CA PRO A 204 -43.64 21.30 24.62
C PRO A 204 -45.14 21.15 25.00
N ASN A 205 -45.93 20.34 24.29
CA ASN A 205 -46.87 19.44 24.97
C ASN A 205 -47.40 18.33 24.05
N ALA A 206 -47.61 17.19 24.71
CA ALA A 206 -47.98 15.90 24.18
C ALA A 206 -49.50 15.72 24.02
N GLU A 207 -49.84 14.61 23.33
CA GLU A 207 -50.96 13.68 23.55
C GLU A 207 -51.86 13.38 22.34
N ASP A 208 -51.72 12.13 21.89
CA ASP A 208 -52.76 11.11 21.69
C ASP A 208 -53.78 11.20 20.54
N GLY A 209 -54.12 10.02 19.98
CA GLY A 209 -55.36 9.84 19.19
C GLY A 209 -55.24 9.15 17.83
N SER A 210 -55.55 7.85 17.83
CA SER A 210 -55.77 6.91 16.72
C SER A 210 -56.65 7.36 15.51
N LYS A 211 -56.36 6.85 14.29
CA LYS A 211 -57.25 5.98 13.46
C LYS A 211 -56.73 5.69 12.04
N LEU A 212 -56.95 4.44 11.60
CA LEU A 212 -56.73 3.89 10.25
C LEU A 212 -57.64 4.55 9.17
N LYS A 213 -57.12 4.73 7.93
CA LYS A 213 -57.47 3.91 6.74
C LYS A 213 -56.82 4.39 5.42
N SER A 214 -56.44 3.37 4.64
CA SER A 214 -56.46 3.23 3.16
C SER A 214 -55.40 3.86 2.24
N ARG A 215 -54.70 2.91 1.60
CA ARG A 215 -54.40 2.74 0.15
C ARG A 215 -53.30 3.55 -0.54
N GLU A 216 -52.52 2.73 -1.27
CA GLU A 216 -51.85 2.96 -2.56
C GLU A 216 -50.42 3.52 -2.56
N GLY A 217 -49.48 2.60 -2.81
CA GLY A 217 -48.49 2.68 -3.87
C GLY A 217 -47.53 3.86 -3.87
N ASN A 218 -46.27 3.61 -3.47
CA ASN A 218 -45.14 4.18 -4.20
C ASN A 218 -43.83 3.43 -3.94
N THR A 219 -43.27 2.93 -5.04
CA THR A 219 -41.85 2.85 -5.37
C THR A 219 -40.84 3.11 -4.25
N ARG A 220 -40.08 2.06 -3.91
CA ARG A 220 -38.79 2.15 -3.21
C ARG A 220 -37.90 3.14 -3.96
N ALA A 221 -37.70 4.32 -3.36
CA ALA A 221 -36.77 5.32 -3.83
C ALA A 221 -35.34 4.77 -3.70
N GLU A 222 -34.63 4.75 -4.82
CA GLU A 222 -33.18 4.54 -4.88
C GLU A 222 -32.44 5.56 -4.01
N PRO A 223 -31.27 5.20 -3.43
CA PRO A 223 -30.48 6.15 -2.65
C PRO A 223 -29.92 7.22 -3.58
N LYS A 224 -30.46 8.44 -3.49
CA LYS A 224 -29.96 9.62 -4.19
C LYS A 224 -28.51 9.90 -3.78
N ARG A 225 -27.57 9.67 -4.71
CA ARG A 225 -26.19 10.16 -4.61
C ARG A 225 -26.18 11.67 -4.35
N LYS A 226 -25.48 12.12 -3.30
CA LYS A 226 -25.08 13.53 -3.12
C LYS A 226 -24.26 13.93 -4.35
N LYS A 227 -24.81 14.79 -5.21
CA LYS A 227 -24.07 15.44 -6.30
C LYS A 227 -23.11 16.44 -5.67
N MET A 228 -21.84 16.06 -5.53
CA MET A 228 -20.76 17.01 -5.24
C MET A 228 -20.52 17.84 -6.51
N ARG A 229 -21.23 18.96 -6.66
CA ARG A 229 -20.88 19.99 -7.66
C ARG A 229 -19.86 20.94 -7.03
N GLY A 230 -18.60 20.51 -6.96
CA GLY A 230 -17.50 21.39 -6.57
C GLY A 230 -17.14 22.33 -7.72
N LYS A 231 -17.11 23.65 -7.49
CA LYS A 231 -16.55 24.59 -8.47
C LYS A 231 -15.02 24.49 -8.44
N PHE A 232 -14.36 24.70 -9.58
CA PHE A 232 -12.89 24.80 -9.62
C PHE A 232 -12.43 25.97 -8.74
N ILE A 233 -11.69 25.69 -7.67
CA ILE A 233 -11.18 26.70 -6.74
C ILE A 233 -9.86 27.21 -7.29
N ARG A 234 -9.76 28.45 -7.76
CA ARG A 234 -8.46 28.95 -8.26
C ARG A 234 -7.47 29.19 -7.11
N LYS A 235 -6.22 28.75 -7.24
CA LYS A 235 -5.08 29.18 -6.39
C LYS A 235 -4.42 30.39 -7.04
N GLU A 236 -3.73 31.22 -6.26
CA GLU A 236 -2.97 32.37 -6.79
C GLU A 236 -1.86 31.95 -7.78
N THR A 237 -1.38 30.72 -7.67
CA THR A 237 -0.35 30.13 -8.54
C THR A 237 -0.89 29.52 -9.83
N ASP A 238 -2.22 29.49 -10.03
CA ASP A 238 -2.82 28.85 -11.21
C ASP A 238 -2.53 29.65 -12.49
N ARG A 239 -2.07 28.95 -13.53
CA ARG A 239 -1.68 29.55 -14.81
C ARG A 239 -2.77 29.47 -15.88
N ALA A 240 -3.84 28.71 -15.65
CA ALA A 240 -4.93 28.49 -16.60
C ALA A 240 -5.81 29.75 -16.80
N ILE A 241 -5.66 30.37 -17.98
CA ILE A 241 -6.46 31.53 -18.40
C ILE A 241 -7.82 31.09 -18.95
N PHE A 242 -7.83 30.00 -19.71
CA PHE A 242 -9.00 29.47 -20.40
C PHE A 242 -9.11 27.97 -20.17
N SER A 243 -10.31 27.50 -19.86
CA SER A 243 -10.66 26.09 -19.85
C SER A 243 -12.07 25.97 -20.43
N ALA A 244 -12.24 25.10 -21.42
CA ALA A 244 -13.55 24.79 -21.94
C ALA A 244 -13.62 23.34 -22.42
N THR A 245 -14.73 22.67 -22.09
CA THR A 245 -15.05 21.37 -22.66
C THR A 245 -16.21 21.48 -23.63
N LYS A 246 -15.97 21.15 -24.91
CA LYS A 246 -17.01 21.08 -25.95
C LYS A 246 -17.18 19.63 -26.38
N GLY A 247 -18.13 18.93 -25.76
CA GLY A 247 -18.42 17.53 -26.08
C GLY A 247 -17.25 16.62 -25.71
N LEU A 248 -16.51 16.15 -26.72
CA LEU A 248 -15.36 15.24 -26.60
C LEU A 248 -14.01 15.95 -26.70
N VAL A 249 -14.00 17.28 -26.76
CA VAL A 249 -12.77 18.06 -26.83
C VAL A 249 -12.65 18.92 -25.58
N PHE A 250 -11.55 18.73 -24.86
CA PHE A 250 -11.16 19.56 -23.73
C PHE A 250 -9.99 20.43 -24.16
N GLU A 251 -10.10 21.74 -23.92
CA GLU A 251 -9.07 22.70 -24.29
C GLU A 251 -8.77 23.62 -23.11
N VAL A 252 -7.48 23.73 -22.77
CA VAL A 252 -6.98 24.58 -21.68
C VAL A 252 -5.79 25.38 -22.16
N HIS A 253 -5.75 26.67 -21.81
CA HIS A 253 -4.64 27.57 -22.13
C HIS A 253 -3.97 28.03 -20.84
N PHE A 254 -2.65 27.84 -20.77
CA PHE A 254 -1.81 28.23 -19.63
C PHE A 254 -0.92 29.42 -19.99
N LYS A 255 -0.84 30.41 -19.11
CA LYS A 255 0.07 31.58 -19.22
C LYS A 255 1.36 31.31 -18.46
N PHE A 256 2.50 31.47 -19.14
CA PHE A 256 3.82 31.46 -18.51
C PHE A 256 4.47 32.83 -18.73
N VAL A 257 4.86 33.50 -17.65
CA VAL A 257 5.47 34.84 -17.68
C VAL A 257 6.91 34.73 -17.19
N ASN A 258 7.88 34.97 -18.06
CA ASN A 258 9.32 34.88 -17.75
C ASN A 258 9.76 33.52 -17.16
N GLU A 259 9.00 32.44 -17.39
CA GLU A 259 9.30 31.10 -16.89
C GLU A 259 10.03 30.25 -17.95
N PRO A 260 10.83 29.24 -17.54
CA PRO A 260 11.55 28.38 -18.47
C PRO A 260 10.60 27.56 -19.34
N HIS A 261 11.08 27.17 -20.52
CA HIS A 261 10.31 26.30 -21.41
C HIS A 261 10.09 24.93 -20.78
N ILE A 262 8.83 24.54 -20.58
CA ILE A 262 8.46 23.24 -20.03
C ILE A 262 7.91 22.30 -21.11
N LEU A 263 8.16 21.00 -20.94
CA LEU A 263 7.55 19.94 -21.73
C LEU A 263 6.15 19.60 -21.21
N LEU A 264 5.20 20.52 -21.42
CA LEU A 264 3.83 20.38 -20.90
C LEU A 264 3.14 19.07 -21.36
N ALA A 265 3.47 18.56 -22.55
CA ALA A 265 2.93 17.30 -23.04
C ALA A 265 3.27 16.11 -22.12
N GLN A 266 4.53 16.03 -21.64
CA GLN A 266 4.96 14.95 -20.73
C GLN A 266 4.32 15.09 -19.35
N ILE A 267 4.20 16.31 -18.84
CA ILE A 267 3.54 16.58 -17.56
C ILE A 267 2.07 16.20 -17.66
N ALA A 268 1.37 16.64 -18.71
CA ALA A 268 -0.02 16.29 -18.95
C ALA A 268 -0.24 14.79 -19.12
N GLU A 269 0.70 14.07 -19.77
CA GLU A 269 0.62 12.61 -19.91
C GLU A 269 0.75 11.90 -18.56
N LYS A 270 1.73 12.30 -17.73
CA LYS A 270 1.90 11.77 -16.37
C LYS A 270 0.67 12.05 -15.51
N THR A 271 0.13 13.26 -15.58
CA THR A 271 -1.10 13.62 -14.86
C THR A 271 -2.30 12.82 -15.38
N ALA A 272 -2.42 12.58 -16.68
CA ALA A 272 -3.53 11.82 -17.25
C ALA A 272 -3.52 10.34 -16.81
N LYS A 273 -2.33 9.76 -16.60
CA LYS A 273 -2.15 8.42 -16.04
C LYS A 273 -2.50 8.35 -14.55
N LYS A 274 -2.29 9.45 -13.82
CA LYS A 274 -2.55 9.55 -12.37
C LYS A 274 -4.03 9.81 -12.03
N VAL A 275 -4.71 10.63 -12.82
CA VAL A 275 -6.08 11.06 -12.51
C VAL A 275 -7.10 10.00 -12.90
N TYR A 276 -7.90 9.58 -11.92
CA TYR A 276 -8.99 8.62 -12.11
C TYR A 276 -10.30 9.32 -12.42
N ILE A 277 -11.01 8.78 -13.41
CA ILE A 277 -12.39 9.17 -13.75
C ILE A 277 -13.37 8.30 -12.97
N GLN A 278 -13.05 7.00 -12.91
CA GLN A 278 -13.76 6.02 -12.11
C GLN A 278 -12.76 5.36 -11.18
N SER A 279 -13.05 5.38 -9.89
CA SER A 279 -12.38 4.53 -8.92
C SER A 279 -13.39 4.00 -7.93
N PHE A 280 -13.25 2.72 -7.58
CA PHE A 280 -14.03 2.09 -6.55
C PHE A 280 -13.08 1.60 -5.47
N GLY A 281 -12.96 2.40 -4.39
CA GLY A 281 -12.03 2.08 -3.30
C GLY A 281 -10.58 1.88 -3.76
N LYS A 282 -9.87 1.02 -3.04
CA LYS A 282 -8.48 0.62 -3.34
C LYS A 282 -8.39 -0.59 -4.30
N ILE A 283 -9.24 -0.66 -5.33
CA ILE A 283 -9.28 -1.77 -6.29
C ILE A 283 -8.84 -1.27 -7.68
N ASP A 284 -7.83 -1.87 -8.29
CA ASP A 284 -7.30 -1.47 -9.60
C ASP A 284 -8.05 -2.11 -10.76
N GLN A 285 -8.22 -3.43 -10.72
CA GLN A 285 -8.86 -4.19 -11.78
C GLN A 285 -9.84 -5.18 -11.18
N CYS A 286 -10.93 -5.45 -11.89
CA CYS A 286 -11.89 -6.50 -11.57
C CYS A 286 -12.14 -7.36 -12.81
N ARG A 287 -12.08 -8.67 -12.65
CA ARG A 287 -12.35 -9.66 -13.70
C ARG A 287 -13.41 -10.63 -13.20
N VAL A 288 -14.28 -11.06 -14.09
CA VAL A 288 -15.24 -12.13 -13.79
C VAL A 288 -14.54 -13.47 -13.97
N THR A 289 -14.58 -14.29 -12.93
CA THR A 289 -14.10 -15.67 -12.92
C THR A 289 -15.26 -16.58 -12.51
N ASP A 290 -15.00 -17.87 -12.35
CA ASP A 290 -16.00 -18.86 -11.95
C ASP A 290 -15.53 -19.52 -10.63
N CYS A 291 -16.46 -20.01 -9.79
CA CYS A 291 -16.11 -20.60 -8.49
C CYS A 291 -15.35 -21.94 -8.55
N SER A 292 -14.94 -22.38 -9.75
CA SER A 292 -14.07 -23.55 -9.94
C SER A 292 -12.60 -23.27 -9.68
N GLU A 293 -12.18 -22.00 -9.64
CA GLU A 293 -10.80 -21.66 -9.32
C GLU A 293 -10.45 -22.00 -7.86
N ASN A 294 -9.24 -22.51 -7.63
CA ASN A 294 -8.79 -22.94 -6.31
C ASN A 294 -8.79 -21.81 -5.26
N GLN A 295 -8.68 -20.56 -5.71
CA GLN A 295 -8.64 -19.36 -4.86
C GLN A 295 -10.04 -18.85 -4.47
N VAL A 296 -11.12 -19.50 -4.93
CA VAL A 296 -12.49 -19.07 -4.65
C VAL A 296 -13.13 -19.98 -3.59
N PHE A 297 -13.39 -19.40 -2.42
CA PHE A 297 -14.08 -20.08 -1.32
C PHE A 297 -15.59 -19.92 -1.47
N TYR A 298 -16.29 -21.02 -1.71
CA TYR A 298 -17.76 -21.03 -1.72
C TYR A 298 -18.29 -22.38 -1.22
N TYR A 299 -19.10 -22.32 -0.16
CA TYR A 299 -19.65 -23.49 0.53
C TYR A 299 -21.20 -23.55 0.49
N GLY A 300 -21.84 -22.76 -0.39
CA GLY A 300 -23.29 -22.73 -0.53
C GLY A 300 -24.01 -21.87 0.52
N GLU A 301 -25.26 -22.20 0.84
CA GLU A 301 -26.05 -21.43 1.82
C GLU A 301 -25.61 -21.68 3.28
N ASP A 302 -25.13 -22.91 3.57
CA ASP A 302 -24.68 -23.34 4.89
C ASP A 302 -23.15 -23.40 4.99
N PRO A 303 -22.47 -22.29 5.37
CA PRO A 303 -21.01 -22.23 5.45
C PRO A 303 -20.42 -23.22 6.48
N LYS A 304 -21.21 -23.65 7.48
CA LYS A 304 -20.78 -24.58 8.53
C LYS A 304 -20.46 -25.97 8.01
N GLN A 305 -21.10 -26.39 6.91
CA GLN A 305 -20.90 -27.75 6.40
C GLN A 305 -19.57 -27.91 5.65
N ARG A 306 -18.91 -26.80 5.26
CA ARG A 306 -17.67 -26.77 4.45
C ARG A 306 -17.72 -27.70 3.22
N LYS A 307 -18.92 -27.97 2.70
CA LYS A 307 -19.12 -28.80 1.52
C LYS A 307 -19.16 -27.90 0.29
N SER A 308 -18.28 -28.18 -0.65
CA SER A 308 -18.30 -27.53 -1.96
C SER A 308 -19.56 -27.96 -2.72
N PRO A 309 -20.42 -27.03 -3.17
CA PRO A 309 -21.63 -27.40 -3.91
C PRO A 309 -21.30 -28.03 -5.27
N SER A 310 -22.12 -28.99 -5.70
CA SER A 310 -22.05 -29.57 -7.04
C SER A 310 -22.44 -28.52 -8.10
N GLY A 311 -21.52 -28.16 -8.99
CA GLY A 311 -21.77 -27.16 -10.05
C GLY A 311 -21.05 -25.81 -9.89
N LYS A 312 -19.95 -25.74 -9.14
CA LYS A 312 -19.11 -24.52 -8.96
C LYS A 312 -18.78 -23.75 -10.25
N ALA A 313 -18.57 -24.44 -11.37
CA ALA A 313 -18.24 -23.82 -12.65
C ALA A 313 -19.35 -22.92 -13.23
N ASN A 314 -20.60 -23.05 -12.76
CA ASN A 314 -21.72 -22.23 -13.23
C ASN A 314 -21.98 -21.00 -12.36
N ILE A 315 -21.26 -20.85 -11.24
CA ILE A 315 -21.44 -19.73 -10.31
C ILE A 315 -20.36 -18.68 -10.63
N PRO A 316 -20.74 -17.46 -11.04
CA PRO A 316 -19.78 -16.42 -11.33
C PRO A 316 -19.16 -15.88 -10.03
N ALA A 317 -17.85 -15.70 -10.04
CA ALA A 317 -17.06 -15.04 -9.02
C ALA A 317 -16.41 -13.77 -9.59
N LEU A 318 -15.96 -12.88 -8.72
CA LEU A 318 -15.16 -11.71 -9.11
C LEU A 318 -13.77 -11.84 -8.52
N HIS A 319 -12.77 -11.68 -9.37
CA HIS A 319 -11.38 -11.57 -8.96
C HIS A 319 -10.93 -10.11 -9.10
N THR A 320 -10.38 -9.55 -8.03
CA THR A 320 -9.96 -8.15 -7.98
C THR A 320 -8.49 -8.00 -7.68
N ALA A 321 -7.80 -7.12 -8.41
CA ALA A 321 -6.47 -6.65 -8.07
C ALA A 321 -6.60 -5.45 -7.12
N GLY A 322 -6.16 -5.60 -5.87
CA GLY A 322 -6.32 -4.62 -4.81
C GLY A 322 -7.31 -5.07 -3.73
N VAL A 323 -7.22 -4.46 -2.54
CA VAL A 323 -7.94 -4.90 -1.34
C VAL A 323 -8.67 -3.73 -0.69
N ASP A 324 -10.00 -3.82 -0.63
CA ASP A 324 -10.85 -2.85 0.05
C ASP A 324 -12.17 -3.48 0.54
N PHE A 325 -12.15 -4.12 1.70
CA PHE A 325 -13.34 -4.77 2.27
C PHE A 325 -14.50 -3.81 2.52
N SER A 326 -14.19 -2.58 2.97
CA SER A 326 -15.21 -1.56 3.26
C SER A 326 -16.00 -1.15 2.02
N ALA A 327 -15.34 -1.12 0.86
CA ALA A 327 -16.01 -0.86 -0.41
C ALA A 327 -16.93 -2.03 -0.83
N PHE A 328 -16.48 -3.28 -0.66
CA PHE A 328 -17.28 -4.46 -0.99
C PHE A 328 -18.50 -4.64 -0.10
N TRP A 329 -18.42 -4.33 1.20
CA TRP A 329 -19.55 -4.41 2.12
C TRP A 329 -20.73 -3.52 1.73
N LYS A 330 -20.45 -2.36 1.13
CA LYS A 330 -21.50 -1.45 0.60
C LYS A 330 -22.29 -2.05 -0.57
N MET A 331 -21.82 -3.17 -1.13
CA MET A 331 -22.44 -3.87 -2.26
C MET A 331 -23.05 -5.21 -1.85
N GLU A 332 -23.44 -5.38 -0.59
CA GLU A 332 -24.15 -6.56 -0.08
C GLU A 332 -25.39 -6.93 -0.91
N GLY A 333 -26.04 -5.96 -1.57
CA GLY A 333 -27.16 -6.23 -2.47
C GLY A 333 -26.80 -6.95 -3.78
N HIS A 334 -25.52 -7.01 -4.15
CA HIS A 334 -25.03 -7.65 -5.39
C HIS A 334 -24.02 -8.77 -5.13
N LEU A 335 -23.32 -8.74 -3.99
CA LEU A 335 -22.26 -9.68 -3.64
C LEU A 335 -22.57 -10.36 -2.31
N ASP A 336 -22.27 -11.66 -2.24
CA ASP A 336 -22.32 -12.39 -0.97
C ASP A 336 -21.06 -12.09 -0.15
N VAL A 337 -21.21 -11.15 0.79
CA VAL A 337 -20.13 -10.63 1.62
C VAL A 337 -19.48 -11.69 2.52
N ARG A 338 -20.20 -12.79 2.80
CA ARG A 338 -19.75 -13.88 3.68
C ARG A 338 -18.57 -14.68 3.09
N TYR A 339 -18.41 -14.63 1.78
CA TYR A 339 -17.40 -15.38 1.03
C TYR A 339 -16.29 -14.48 0.45
N LEU A 340 -16.17 -13.24 0.95
CA LEU A 340 -15.05 -12.38 0.58
C LEU A 340 -13.74 -12.96 1.07
N TYR A 341 -12.79 -13.09 0.15
CA TYR A 341 -11.46 -13.63 0.39
C TYR A 341 -10.39 -12.66 -0.13
N SER A 342 -9.24 -12.64 0.53
CA SER A 342 -8.06 -11.92 0.06
C SER A 342 -6.81 -12.73 0.40
N ASN A 343 -5.84 -12.70 -0.51
CA ASN A 343 -4.48 -13.20 -0.29
C ASN A 343 -3.65 -12.29 0.65
N ASN A 344 -4.12 -11.06 0.95
CA ASN A 344 -3.44 -10.19 1.89
C ASN A 344 -3.77 -10.56 3.34
N ILE A 345 -2.89 -11.35 3.96
CA ILE A 345 -3.04 -11.85 5.35
C ILE A 345 -3.19 -10.70 6.36
N HIS A 346 -2.45 -9.61 6.20
CA HIS A 346 -2.53 -8.46 7.11
C HIS A 346 -3.87 -7.73 7.00
N ALA A 347 -4.41 -7.58 5.79
CA ALA A 347 -5.74 -7.01 5.59
C ALA A 347 -6.84 -7.91 6.17
N MET A 348 -6.70 -9.23 6.02
CA MET A 348 -7.60 -10.22 6.64
C MET A 348 -7.56 -10.13 8.17
N LEU A 349 -6.37 -10.04 8.77
CA LEU A 349 -6.18 -9.89 10.23
C LEU A 349 -6.91 -8.66 10.77
N ASN A 350 -6.72 -7.50 10.12
CA ASN A 350 -7.31 -6.24 10.59
C ASN A 350 -8.82 -6.16 10.41
N THR A 351 -9.38 -6.94 9.50
CA THR A 351 -10.80 -6.87 9.14
C THR A 351 -11.63 -7.98 9.79
N TYR A 352 -11.15 -9.22 9.74
CA TYR A 352 -11.86 -10.42 10.18
C TYR A 352 -11.23 -11.10 11.41
N GLY A 353 -10.05 -10.65 11.84
CA GLY A 353 -9.37 -11.15 13.05
C GLY A 353 -8.34 -12.25 12.78
N VAL A 354 -7.73 -12.73 13.88
CA VAL A 354 -6.56 -13.62 13.82
C VAL A 354 -6.86 -15.00 13.24
N GLU A 355 -8.01 -15.60 13.55
CA GLU A 355 -8.38 -16.92 13.00
C GLU A 355 -8.61 -16.89 11.48
N ALA A 356 -9.14 -15.78 10.97
CA ALA A 356 -9.28 -15.60 9.53
C ALA A 356 -7.91 -15.47 8.86
N ALA A 357 -6.99 -14.70 9.45
CA ALA A 357 -5.62 -14.60 8.98
C ALA A 357 -4.88 -15.95 9.01
N ARG A 358 -5.07 -16.73 10.08
CA ARG A 358 -4.51 -18.08 10.25
C ARG A 358 -4.97 -19.03 9.13
N GLU A 359 -6.27 -19.05 8.83
CA GLU A 359 -6.81 -19.86 7.73
C GLU A 359 -6.32 -19.38 6.35
N THR A 360 -6.17 -18.05 6.15
CA THR A 360 -5.59 -17.48 4.93
C THR A 360 -4.15 -17.94 4.74
N ILE A 361 -3.31 -17.95 5.79
CA ILE A 361 -1.93 -18.45 5.71
C ILE A 361 -1.90 -19.91 5.23
N ILE A 362 -2.71 -20.78 5.84
CA ILE A 362 -2.79 -22.20 5.46
C ILE A 362 -3.20 -22.34 4.00
N SER A 363 -4.22 -21.59 3.58
CA SER A 363 -4.77 -21.64 2.23
C SER A 363 -3.77 -21.13 1.18
N GLU A 364 -3.12 -20.00 1.41
CA GLU A 364 -2.16 -19.42 0.47
C GLU A 364 -0.92 -20.31 0.32
N ILE A 365 -0.36 -20.82 1.43
CA ILE A 365 0.79 -21.74 1.36
C ILE A 365 0.39 -23.03 0.63
N SER A 366 -0.80 -23.57 0.93
CA SER A 366 -1.32 -24.75 0.22
C SER A 366 -1.48 -24.49 -1.28
N ASN A 367 -1.95 -23.31 -1.67
CA ASN A 367 -2.13 -22.93 -3.08
C ASN A 367 -0.80 -22.86 -3.83
N VAL A 368 0.26 -22.35 -3.19
CA VAL A 368 1.61 -22.32 -3.75
C VAL A 368 2.08 -23.75 -4.06
N PHE A 369 2.09 -24.64 -3.06
CA PHE A 369 2.56 -26.01 -3.26
C PHE A 369 1.69 -26.82 -4.24
N THR A 370 0.37 -26.64 -4.20
CA THR A 370 -0.56 -27.31 -5.10
C THR A 370 -0.30 -26.94 -6.57
N SER A 371 0.10 -25.69 -6.83
CA SER A 371 0.42 -25.23 -8.19
C SER A 371 1.62 -25.96 -8.80
N TYR A 372 2.53 -26.46 -7.96
CA TYR A 372 3.68 -27.28 -8.36
C TYR A 372 3.43 -28.79 -8.25
N GLY A 373 2.21 -29.21 -7.89
CA GLY A 373 1.87 -30.63 -7.70
C GLY A 373 2.49 -31.25 -6.44
N ILE A 374 2.95 -30.44 -5.49
CA ILE A 374 3.58 -30.89 -4.25
C ILE A 374 2.49 -31.08 -3.19
N GLY A 375 2.30 -32.32 -2.74
CA GLY A 375 1.36 -32.65 -1.67
C GLY A 375 1.99 -32.41 -0.29
N VAL A 376 1.60 -31.33 0.39
CA VAL A 376 2.01 -31.06 1.78
C VAL A 376 0.87 -31.44 2.73
N ASN A 377 1.21 -32.13 3.83
CA ASN A 377 0.22 -32.47 4.84
C ASN A 377 -0.22 -31.21 5.61
N ILE A 378 -1.54 -31.01 5.73
CA ILE A 378 -2.14 -29.86 6.43
C ILE A 378 -1.65 -29.69 7.88
N ARG A 379 -1.22 -30.76 8.56
CA ARG A 379 -0.67 -30.67 9.92
C ARG A 379 0.59 -29.79 9.99
N HIS A 380 1.45 -29.82 8.98
CA HIS A 380 2.64 -28.95 8.91
C HIS A 380 2.23 -27.50 8.70
N LEU A 381 1.30 -27.26 7.78
CA LEU A 381 0.80 -25.91 7.48
C LEU A 381 0.09 -25.28 8.68
N THR A 382 -0.68 -26.09 9.42
CA THR A 382 -1.39 -25.65 10.63
C THR A 382 -0.40 -25.20 11.70
N LEU A 383 0.67 -25.99 11.94
CA LEU A 383 1.69 -25.65 12.92
C LEU A 383 2.42 -24.34 12.57
N ILE A 384 2.74 -24.13 11.29
CA ILE A 384 3.37 -22.90 10.81
C ILE A 384 2.43 -21.70 11.01
N ALA A 385 1.16 -21.83 10.60
CA ALA A 385 0.18 -20.76 10.74
C ALA A 385 -0.09 -20.40 12.21
N ASP A 386 -0.19 -21.41 13.09
CA ASP A 386 -0.33 -21.22 14.54
C ASP A 386 0.89 -20.50 15.11
N PHE A 387 2.10 -20.90 14.72
CA PHE A 387 3.31 -20.24 15.17
C PHE A 387 3.38 -18.77 14.71
N MET A 388 2.98 -18.47 13.47
CA MET A 388 2.96 -17.09 12.96
C MET A 388 1.87 -16.21 13.60
N THR A 389 0.86 -16.80 14.24
CA THR A 389 -0.33 -16.09 14.76
C THR A 389 -0.56 -16.23 16.27
N HIS A 390 0.31 -16.93 16.99
CA HIS A 390 0.12 -17.29 18.41
C HIS A 390 -0.12 -16.11 19.36
N SER A 391 0.30 -14.91 18.98
CA SER A 391 0.19 -13.68 19.77
C SER A 391 -1.04 -12.84 19.45
N GLY A 392 -1.88 -13.28 18.51
CA GLY A 392 -2.96 -12.46 17.98
C GLY A 392 -2.53 -11.49 16.87
N ARG A 393 -1.25 -11.47 16.48
CA ARG A 393 -0.70 -10.63 15.39
C ARG A 393 -0.17 -11.51 14.25
N TYR A 394 -0.01 -10.95 13.06
CA TYR A 394 0.69 -11.63 11.95
C TYR A 394 2.19 -11.39 12.06
N ARG A 395 2.97 -12.45 12.30
CA ARG A 395 4.43 -12.36 12.49
C ARG A 395 5.19 -13.16 11.45
N PRO A 396 6.16 -12.53 10.76
CA PRO A 396 7.07 -13.26 9.89
C PRO A 396 8.06 -14.11 10.70
N MET A 397 8.60 -15.14 10.06
CA MET A 397 9.71 -15.94 10.58
C MET A 397 11.05 -15.29 10.24
N SER A 398 11.18 -13.99 10.57
CA SER A 398 12.39 -13.20 10.34
C SER A 398 12.90 -12.57 11.64
N ARG A 399 14.07 -11.94 11.60
CA ARG A 399 14.70 -11.25 12.74
C ARG A 399 13.76 -10.31 13.47
N LEU A 400 12.98 -9.52 12.74
CA LEU A 400 12.06 -8.51 13.29
C LEU A 400 10.74 -9.11 13.79
N GLY A 401 10.44 -10.36 13.43
CA GLY A 401 9.23 -11.05 13.84
C GLY A 401 9.52 -12.05 14.95
N SER A 402 9.48 -13.34 14.59
CA SER A 402 9.47 -14.44 15.54
C SER A 402 10.73 -14.53 16.42
N ILE A 403 11.91 -14.15 15.89
CA ILE A 403 13.16 -14.20 16.66
C ILE A 403 13.26 -13.06 17.68
N ALA A 404 12.81 -11.85 17.34
CA ALA A 404 12.86 -10.70 18.26
C ALA A 404 12.12 -10.98 19.57
N GLU A 405 11.03 -11.77 19.50
CA GLU A 405 10.20 -12.10 20.65
C GLU A 405 10.57 -13.41 21.36
N CYS A 406 11.57 -14.14 20.85
CA CYS A 406 12.10 -15.29 21.58
C CYS A 406 12.53 -14.87 22.99
N ILE A 407 12.21 -15.67 24.00
CA ILE A 407 12.54 -15.32 25.39
C ILE A 407 14.03 -15.57 25.67
N SER A 408 14.63 -16.57 25.01
CA SER A 408 16.02 -17.00 25.20
C SER A 408 17.01 -16.08 24.48
N PRO A 409 17.89 -15.34 25.19
CA PRO A 409 18.95 -14.55 24.58
C PRO A 409 19.89 -15.40 23.71
N PHE A 410 20.24 -16.62 24.15
CA PHE A 410 21.11 -17.50 23.35
C PHE A 410 20.46 -17.88 22.02
N SER A 411 19.15 -18.13 22.00
CA SER A 411 18.41 -18.41 20.77
C SER A 411 18.38 -17.22 19.81
N LYS A 412 18.38 -15.98 20.31
CA LYS A 412 18.49 -14.78 19.46
C LYS A 412 19.90 -14.64 18.89
N MET A 413 20.91 -14.80 19.74
CA MET A 413 22.32 -14.71 19.35
C MET A 413 22.71 -15.77 18.32
N SER A 414 22.16 -16.98 18.40
CA SER A 414 22.44 -18.06 17.46
C SER A 414 21.76 -17.90 16.09
N PHE A 415 20.80 -16.98 15.95
CA PHE A 415 20.10 -16.76 14.69
C PHE A 415 20.88 -15.78 13.80
N GLU A 416 21.03 -14.52 14.25
CA GLU A 416 21.84 -13.52 13.54
C GLU A 416 22.24 -12.36 14.46
N THR A 417 23.24 -11.55 14.06
CA THR A 417 23.68 -10.34 14.79
C THR A 417 23.92 -10.56 16.29
N ALA A 418 24.72 -11.57 16.65
CA ALA A 418 25.02 -11.94 18.03
C ALA A 418 25.46 -10.74 18.90
N SER A 419 26.34 -9.88 18.37
CA SER A 419 26.88 -8.71 19.10
C SER A 419 25.79 -7.70 19.50
N LYS A 420 24.72 -7.54 18.72
CA LYS A 420 23.62 -6.63 19.09
C LYS A 420 22.81 -7.24 20.24
N PHE A 421 22.45 -8.52 20.13
CA PHE A 421 21.62 -9.19 21.12
C PHE A 421 22.34 -9.41 22.46
N ILE A 422 23.66 -9.65 22.45
CA ILE A 422 24.41 -9.79 23.71
C ILE A 422 24.50 -8.47 24.48
N VAL A 423 24.73 -7.35 23.78
CA VAL A 423 24.76 -6.01 24.38
C VAL A 423 23.38 -5.66 24.93
N ASP A 424 22.32 -5.92 24.17
CA ASP A 424 20.95 -5.67 24.60
C ASP A 424 20.56 -6.52 25.81
N ALA A 425 20.92 -7.81 25.82
CA ALA A 425 20.68 -8.70 26.94
C ALA A 425 21.47 -8.27 28.20
N ALA A 426 22.72 -7.84 28.05
CA ALA A 426 23.54 -7.33 29.14
C ALA A 426 22.99 -6.01 29.70
N LYS A 427 22.54 -5.10 28.82
CA LYS A 427 21.94 -3.81 29.20
C LYS A 427 20.67 -3.99 30.02
N HIS A 428 19.82 -4.94 29.63
CA HIS A 428 18.53 -5.20 30.30
C HIS A 428 18.61 -6.27 31.41
N GLY A 429 19.77 -6.90 31.63
CA GLY A 429 19.94 -7.95 32.63
C GLY A 429 19.11 -9.21 32.35
N LEU A 430 18.94 -9.57 31.07
CA LEU A 430 18.12 -10.72 30.67
C LEU A 430 18.76 -12.05 31.12
N VAL A 431 17.94 -12.98 31.60
CA VAL A 431 18.37 -14.31 32.05
C VAL A 431 17.83 -15.36 31.09
N ASP A 432 18.68 -16.27 30.62
CA ASP A 432 18.28 -17.43 29.84
C ASP A 432 17.93 -18.60 30.76
N ASN A 433 16.75 -19.20 30.57
CA ASN A 433 16.28 -20.34 31.35
C ASN A 433 16.77 -21.70 30.82
N LEU A 434 17.53 -21.71 29.72
CA LEU A 434 18.08 -22.91 29.09
C LEU A 434 17.00 -23.94 28.74
N GLU A 435 15.82 -23.47 28.29
CA GLU A 435 14.75 -24.35 27.82
C GLU A 435 14.83 -24.61 26.31
N THR A 436 15.38 -23.68 25.54
CA THR A 436 15.49 -23.80 24.08
C THR A 436 16.58 -24.80 23.67
N PRO A 437 16.42 -25.53 22.56
CA PRO A 437 17.48 -26.40 22.04
C PRO A 437 18.80 -25.65 21.80
N SER A 438 18.75 -24.46 21.19
CA SER A 438 19.94 -23.66 20.88
C SER A 438 20.72 -23.27 22.14
N SER A 439 20.05 -22.76 23.19
CA SER A 439 20.71 -22.37 24.45
C SER A 439 21.39 -23.55 25.15
N ARG A 440 20.76 -24.73 25.12
CA ARG A 440 21.32 -25.95 25.72
C ARG A 440 22.54 -26.46 24.96
N ILE A 441 22.48 -26.44 23.63
CA ILE A 441 23.61 -26.84 22.78
C ILE A 441 24.80 -25.91 23.02
N CYS A 442 24.59 -24.59 23.09
CA CYS A 442 25.65 -23.62 23.39
C CYS A 442 26.40 -23.92 24.71
N LEU A 443 25.73 -24.53 25.69
CA LEU A 443 26.33 -24.88 26.99
C LEU A 443 26.66 -26.37 27.16
N GLY A 444 26.50 -27.19 26.11
CA GLY A 444 26.76 -28.63 26.16
C GLY A 444 25.78 -29.42 27.04
N LEU A 445 24.56 -28.93 27.23
CA LEU A 445 23.52 -29.60 28.01
C LEU A 445 22.62 -30.48 27.13
N PRO A 446 22.09 -31.61 27.64
CA PRO A 446 21.11 -32.42 26.91
C PRO A 446 19.84 -31.62 26.56
N VAL A 447 19.41 -31.66 25.29
CA VAL A 447 18.19 -30.96 24.81
C VAL A 447 16.93 -31.56 25.42
N LYS A 448 15.99 -30.73 25.89
CA LYS A 448 14.71 -31.12 26.50
C LYS A 448 13.63 -31.50 25.46
N MET A 449 14.00 -32.27 24.44
CA MET A 449 13.07 -32.77 23.42
C MET A 449 13.34 -34.25 23.15
N GLY A 450 12.32 -34.97 22.67
CA GLY A 450 12.44 -36.41 22.41
C GLY A 450 12.83 -37.19 23.67
N THR A 451 13.98 -37.88 23.64
CA THR A 451 14.50 -38.69 24.76
C THR A 451 14.96 -37.86 25.96
N GLY A 452 15.30 -36.58 25.77
CA GLY A 452 15.69 -35.67 26.86
C GLY A 452 14.51 -34.95 27.54
N SER A 453 13.27 -35.27 27.15
CA SER A 453 12.06 -34.64 27.71
C SER A 453 11.68 -35.13 29.11
N PHE A 454 12.30 -36.21 29.60
CA PHE A 454 12.04 -36.78 30.92
C PHE A 454 13.34 -37.21 31.60
N GLY A 455 13.32 -37.23 32.93
CA GLY A 455 14.39 -37.81 33.74
C GLY A 455 14.15 -39.30 33.99
N LEU A 456 15.23 -40.07 34.03
CA LEU A 456 15.20 -41.46 34.48
C LEU A 456 15.62 -41.52 35.95
N MET A 457 14.83 -42.21 36.76
CA MET A 457 15.18 -42.51 38.14
C MET A 457 15.21 -44.02 38.32
N GLN A 458 16.27 -44.53 38.92
CA GLN A 458 16.35 -45.95 39.28
C GLN A 458 15.58 -46.17 40.58
N LYS A 459 14.65 -47.13 40.57
CA LYS A 459 13.98 -47.58 41.80
C LYS A 459 14.97 -48.40 42.62
N VAL A 460 15.36 -47.89 43.79
CA VAL A 460 16.20 -48.61 44.75
C VAL A 460 15.29 -49.38 45.70
N GLU A 461 15.54 -50.68 45.89
CA GLU A 461 14.89 -51.45 46.96
C GLU A 461 15.59 -51.10 48.28
N ILE A 462 14.82 -50.52 49.21
CA ILE A 462 15.26 -50.14 50.56
C ILE A 462 14.84 -51.21 51.55
#